data_AF-A0A2E9DZG0-F1
#
_entry.id   AF-A0A2E9DZG0-F1
#
_cell.length_a   1.000
_cell.length_b   1.000
_cell.length_c   1.000
_cell.angle_alpha   90.00
_cell.angle_beta   90.00
_cell.angle_gamma   90.00
#
_symmetry.space_group_name_H-M   'P 1'
#
loop_
_entity.id
_entity.type
_entity.pdbx_description
1 polymer ?
#
loop_
_entity_poly.entity_id
_entity_poly.type
_entity_poly.pdbx_seq_one_letter_code
_entity_poly.pdbx_strand_id
1 'polypeptide(L)' 'SGLRLGVQELTRVGMGTDEMQDIASFYSRVLLKGEDPASVKDDVREFKSNYQVIRYCFNEDEISGYPL' A
#
# COMPACT_ATOMS: atom_id res chain seq x y z
N SER A 1 -10.67 17.26 -14.63
CA SER A 1 -10.04 16.87 -13.35
C SER A 1 -9.41 15.50 -13.48
N GLY A 2 -8.28 15.27 -12.82
CA GLY A 2 -7.58 13.98 -12.79
C GLY A 2 -7.03 13.68 -11.39
N LEU A 3 -6.60 12.43 -11.19
CA LEU A 3 -6.01 11.97 -9.93
C LEU A 3 -4.48 11.86 -10.10
N ARG A 4 -3.71 12.35 -9.12
CA ARG A 4 -2.26 12.15 -9.06
C ARG A 4 -1.94 11.25 -7.87
N LEU A 5 -1.22 10.17 -8.14
CA LEU A 5 -0.78 9.20 -7.14
C LEU A 5 0.73 9.36 -6.91
N GLY A 6 1.18 9.14 -5.68
CA GLY A 6 2.59 9.11 -5.31
C GLY A 6 2.92 7.82 -4.58
N VAL A 7 4.07 7.22 -4.88
CA VAL A 7 4.49 5.92 -4.33
C VAL A 7 5.57 6.06 -3.26
N GLN A 8 6.06 7.26 -2.98
CA GLN A 8 7.22 7.51 -2.14
C GLN A 8 7.09 6.93 -0.72
N GLU A 9 5.89 6.99 -0.13
CA GLU A 9 5.61 6.40 1.19
C GLU A 9 5.64 4.87 1.15
N LEU A 10 4.99 4.28 0.13
CA LEU A 10 4.90 2.84 -0.04
C LEU A 10 6.27 2.23 -0.31
N THR A 11 7.06 2.88 -1.17
CA THR A 11 8.47 2.53 -1.37
C THR A 11 9.23 2.66 -0.05
N ARG A 12 8.99 3.67 0.78
CA ARG A 12 9.69 3.84 2.06
C ARG A 12 9.47 2.69 3.04
N VAL A 13 8.34 1.97 2.96
CA VAL A 13 8.06 0.78 3.78
C VAL A 13 8.38 -0.55 3.08
N GLY A 14 9.04 -0.50 1.91
CA GLY A 14 9.58 -1.66 1.23
C GLY A 14 8.73 -2.22 0.08
N MET A 15 7.65 -1.56 -0.32
CA MET A 15 6.87 -2.00 -1.50
C MET A 15 7.64 -1.74 -2.79
N GLY A 16 7.72 -2.75 -3.66
CA GLY A 16 8.37 -2.76 -4.96
C GLY A 16 7.38 -2.78 -6.12
N THR A 17 7.83 -3.24 -7.29
CA THR A 17 7.02 -3.24 -8.51
C THR A 17 5.89 -4.25 -8.49
N ASP A 18 6.05 -5.38 -7.79
CA ASP A 18 5.02 -6.41 -7.68
C ASP A 18 3.86 -5.92 -6.81
N GLU A 19 4.18 -5.27 -5.68
CA GLU A 19 3.16 -4.64 -4.83
C GLU A 19 2.38 -3.54 -5.57
N MET A 20 3.01 -2.81 -6.49
CA MET A 20 2.29 -1.83 -7.32
C MET A 20 1.26 -2.48 -8.24
N GLN A 21 1.48 -3.72 -8.69
CA GLN A 21 0.50 -4.46 -9.48
C GLN A 21 -0.72 -4.84 -8.62
N ASP A 22 -0.48 -5.26 -7.38
CA ASP A 22 -1.56 -5.55 -6.42
C ASP A 22 -2.37 -4.29 -6.10
N ILE A 23 -1.70 -3.15 -5.89
CA ILE A 23 -2.36 -1.85 -5.68
C ILE A 23 -3.21 -1.45 -6.88
N ALA A 24 -2.70 -1.64 -8.11
CA ALA A 24 -3.48 -1.40 -9.32
C ALA A 24 -4.71 -2.31 -9.41
N SER A 25 -4.59 -3.56 -8.95
CA SER A 25 -5.71 -4.50 -8.86
C SER A 25 -6.78 -4.02 -7.88
N PHE A 26 -6.41 -3.49 -6.70
CA PHE A 26 -7.36 -2.90 -5.75
C PHE A 26 -8.12 -1.71 -6.36
N TYR A 27 -7.44 -0.82 -7.09
CA TYR A 27 -8.12 0.26 -7.82
C TYR A 27 -9.09 -0.29 -8.86
N SER A 28 -8.68 -1.30 -9.64
CA SER A 28 -9.52 -1.92 -10.67
C SER A 28 -10.79 -2.56 -10.07
N ARG A 29 -10.67 -3.25 -8.93
CA ARG A 29 -11.79 -3.89 -8.23
C ARG A 29 -12.91 -2.89 -7.91
N VAL A 30 -12.55 -1.71 -7.42
CA VAL A 30 -13.53 -0.67 -7.09
C VAL A 30 -13.98 0.08 -8.34
N LEU A 31 -13.05 0.64 -9.10
CA LEU A 31 -13.37 1.62 -10.16
C LEU A 31 -13.94 0.98 -11.43
N LEU A 32 -13.57 -0.27 -11.73
CA LEU A 32 -13.95 -0.95 -12.97
C LEU A 32 -14.89 -2.13 -12.72
N LYS A 33 -14.68 -2.90 -11.64
CA LYS A 33 -15.49 -4.10 -11.35
C LYS A 33 -16.67 -3.81 -10.42
N GLY A 34 -16.75 -2.61 -9.83
CA GLY A 34 -17.87 -2.19 -8.99
C GLY A 34 -17.99 -2.95 -7.67
N GLU A 35 -16.87 -3.50 -7.18
CA GLU A 35 -16.85 -4.15 -5.86
C GLU A 35 -17.05 -3.12 -4.74
N ASP A 36 -17.70 -3.55 -3.65
CA ASP A 36 -17.91 -2.70 -2.48
C ASP A 36 -16.57 -2.22 -1.90
N PRO A 37 -16.33 -0.90 -1.81
CA PRO A 37 -15.12 -0.38 -1.18
C PRO A 37 -14.89 -0.87 0.24
N ALA A 38 -15.96 -1.23 0.98
CA ALA A 38 -15.84 -1.76 2.33
C ALA A 38 -15.16 -3.14 2.36
N SER A 39 -15.44 -4.03 1.39
CA SER A 39 -14.77 -5.32 1.30
C SER A 39 -13.32 -5.16 0.84
N VAL A 40 -13.09 -4.35 -0.20
CA VAL A 40 -11.73 -4.10 -0.74
C VAL A 40 -10.84 -3.45 0.33
N LYS A 41 -11.40 -2.62 1.21
CA LYS A 41 -10.66 -2.00 2.32
C LYS A 41 -10.04 -3.02 3.26
N ASP A 42 -10.72 -4.12 3.57
CA ASP A 42 -10.20 -5.13 4.48
C ASP A 42 -9.02 -5.88 3.85
N ASP A 43 -9.10 -6.21 2.55
CA ASP A 43 -7.98 -6.79 1.81
C ASP A 43 -6.78 -5.83 1.71
N VAL A 44 -7.03 -4.54 1.47
CA VAL A 44 -5.98 -3.50 1.45
C VAL A 44 -5.32 -3.39 2.83
N ARG A 45 -6.10 -3.49 3.91
CA ARG A 45 -5.57 -3.45 5.28
C ARG A 45 -4.69 -4.67 5.55
N GLU A 46 -5.13 -5.86 5.18
CA GLU A 46 -4.34 -7.09 5.32
C GLU A 46 -3.05 -7.01 4.51
N PHE A 47 -3.14 -6.63 3.24
CA PHE A 47 -1.98 -6.43 2.38
C PHE A 47 -0.96 -5.44 2.97
N LYS A 48 -1.43 -4.27 3.41
CA LYS A 48 -0.57 -3.23 4.01
C LYS A 48 0.06 -3.68 5.33
N SER A 49 -0.56 -4.58 6.09
CA SER A 49 -0.03 -5.05 7.38
C SER A 49 1.33 -5.76 7.24
N ASN A 50 1.66 -6.28 6.05
CA ASN A 50 2.96 -6.88 5.75
C ASN A 50 4.08 -5.85 5.54
N TYR A 51 3.74 -4.57 5.38
CA TYR A 51 4.65 -3.48 5.03
C TYR A 51 4.56 -2.34 6.03
N GLN A 52 5.24 -2.49 7.16
CA GLN A 52 5.23 -1.50 8.26
C GLN A 52 6.61 -0.90 8.53
N VAL A 53 7.69 -1.64 8.28
CA VAL A 53 9.05 -1.24 8.69
C VAL A 53 9.65 -0.21 7.73
N ILE A 54 10.24 0.86 8.26
CA ILE A 54 10.95 1.85 7.44
C ILE A 54 12.19 1.22 6.81
N ARG A 55 12.33 1.40 5.50
CA ARG A 55 13.48 0.96 4.68
C ARG A 55 14.26 2.16 4.13
N TYR A 56 15.40 1.88 3.50
CA TYR A 56 16.28 2.88 2.86
C TYR A 56 16.83 3.93 3.84
N CYS A 57 17.13 3.51 5.07
CA CYS A 57 17.86 4.27 6.08
C CYS A 57 18.52 3.32 7.09
N PHE A 58 19.32 3.88 8.00
CA PHE A 58 19.76 3.14 9.18
C PHE A 58 18.55 2.90 10.09
N ASN A 59 18.15 1.64 10.23
CA ASN A 59 16.98 1.21 11.01
C ASN A 59 17.16 -0.23 11.51
N GLU A 60 18.19 -0.45 12.35
CA GLU A 60 18.52 -1.78 12.87
C GLU A 60 17.44 -2.33 13.83
N ASP A 61 16.70 -1.42 14.47
CA ASP A 61 15.61 -1.75 15.42
C ASP A 61 14.25 -2.01 14.73
N GLU A 62 14.22 -2.11 13.39
CA GLU A 62 13.01 -2.33 12.59
C GLU A 62 11.83 -1.40 12.93
N ILE A 63 12.13 -0.12 13.19
CA ILE A 63 11.13 0.88 13.54
C ILE A 63 10.07 0.98 12.43
N SER A 64 8.80 0.99 12.85
CA SER A 64 7.64 1.17 11.98
C SER A 64 7.58 2.58 11.38
N GLY A 65 7.16 2.68 10.12
CA GLY A 65 6.85 3.92 9.42
C GLY A 65 5.49 4.49 9.76
N TYR A 66 4.69 3.76 10.55
CA TYR A 66 3.35 4.12 10.95
C TYR A 66 3.24 4.20 12.48
N PRO A 67 2.46 5.17 13.01
CA PRO A 67 2.13 5.20 14.43
C PRO A 67 1.43 3.90 14.87
N LEU A 68 1.73 3.47 16.10
CA LEU A 68 1.00 2.42 16.80
C LEU A 68 -0.39 2.89 17.23
#